data_AF-A0A3G1J144-F1
#
_entry.id   AF-A0A3G1J144-F1
#
_cell.length_a   1.000
_cell.length_b   1.000
_cell.length_c   1.000
_cell.angle_alpha   90.00
_cell.angle_beta   90.00
_cell.angle_gamma   90.00
#
_symmetry.space_group_name_H-M   'P 1'
#
loop_
_entity.id
_entity.type
_entity.pdbx_description
1 polymer ?
#
loop_
_entity_poly.entity_id
_entity_poly.type
_entity_poly.pdbx_seq_one_letter_code
_entity_poly.pdbx_strand_id
1 'polypeptide(L)'
;MSYDVSEQPAQDHNGWYPSEPAAGPRHRYDAQRHPSGMTGGYPTYQSPADQPPTAPPTAPPYAAGAYASGGYPAYGSGPGYGTGPGYGAGGQEPVGGGYVSGGYPAYPAGDPAGGTPTGSNPQYGSTPQYGSTPGYGWAAATEQYAVEQPVEPAPAPTREQVTRSHDPAAAELRSQVVRRIRFMNFRHTEHAWERRYRDPIGPHALAFLYSEPARGKPPRYTLRTATRLFLAGPEVDGLPRLLQDMARVVARQQPGSYDPRVLADRTEEMSAGSFYVGLAVSSLDTPAGPWAHLRQRVAGSIDVPGRCYALLTDDTMVLMDRGGESKFGHFEVRSTDSLDEIPGDSMQRWTYDSSLRDMNDPVTSEIWRGMIELNNTIMGRSSDER
;
A
#
# COMPACT_ATOMS: atom_id res chain seq x y z
N MET A 1 -35.94 47.37 33.40
CA MET A 1 -34.84 47.92 32.58
C MET A 1 -34.52 46.88 31.53
N SER A 2 -35.15 47.03 30.36
CA SER A 2 -34.91 46.22 29.17
C SER A 2 -33.80 46.89 28.36
N TYR A 3 -32.84 46.12 27.87
CA TYR A 3 -31.98 46.58 26.79
C TYR A 3 -32.14 45.65 25.59
N ASP A 4 -32.34 46.35 24.49
CA ASP A 4 -32.76 45.92 23.17
C ASP A 4 -31.55 45.54 22.31
N VAL A 5 -31.87 44.78 21.27
CA VAL A 5 -31.03 44.20 20.24
C VAL A 5 -30.39 45.29 19.37
N SER A 6 -29.13 45.09 18.96
CA SER A 6 -28.65 45.64 17.69
C SER A 6 -27.79 44.62 16.96
N GLU A 7 -28.31 44.21 15.80
CA GLU A 7 -27.71 43.34 14.79
C GLU A 7 -26.46 43.99 14.18
N GLN A 8 -25.42 43.19 13.94
CA GLN A 8 -24.30 43.56 13.06
C GLN A 8 -24.38 42.76 11.75
N PRO A 9 -24.20 43.42 10.59
CA PRO A 9 -24.28 42.76 9.30
C PRO A 9 -22.99 42.02 8.92
N ALA A 10 -23.17 40.94 8.16
CA ALA A 10 -22.15 40.14 7.51
C ALA A 10 -21.33 40.98 6.51
N GLN A 11 -20.00 40.85 6.58
CA GLN A 11 -19.09 41.32 5.53
C GLN A 11 -18.59 40.13 4.71
N ASP A 12 -19.01 40.13 3.45
CA ASP A 12 -18.43 39.35 2.36
C ASP A 12 -17.05 39.91 2.00
N HIS A 13 -16.02 39.06 2.03
CA HIS A 13 -14.75 39.32 1.35
C HIS A 13 -14.33 38.10 0.53
N ASN A 14 -14.83 38.07 -0.71
CA ASN A 14 -14.22 37.37 -1.84
C ASN A 14 -13.01 38.17 -2.34
N GLY A 15 -11.89 37.49 -2.61
CA GLY A 15 -10.82 38.02 -3.46
C GLY A 15 -9.41 37.76 -2.95
N TRP A 16 -8.86 36.57 -3.24
CA TRP A 16 -7.42 36.33 -3.19
C TRP A 16 -6.97 35.79 -4.55
N TYR A 17 -6.52 36.70 -5.42
CA TYR A 17 -5.60 36.38 -6.51
C TYR A 17 -4.17 36.64 -5.99
N PRO A 18 -3.23 35.68 -6.10
CA PRO A 18 -1.83 36.01 -5.93
C PRO A 18 -1.29 36.65 -7.21
N SER A 19 -0.87 37.90 -7.07
CA SER A 19 -0.10 38.69 -8.04
C SER A 19 1.26 38.05 -8.35
N GLU A 20 1.59 37.96 -9.63
CA GLU A 20 2.90 37.55 -10.17
C GLU A 20 4.04 38.44 -9.64
N PRO A 21 5.20 37.88 -9.25
CA PRO A 21 6.38 38.68 -9.00
C PRO A 21 7.10 39.04 -10.31
N ALA A 22 7.35 40.35 -10.44
CA ALA A 22 8.05 41.00 -11.53
C ALA A 22 9.45 40.42 -11.79
N ALA A 23 9.76 40.26 -13.08
CA ALA A 23 11.07 39.89 -13.59
C ALA A 23 12.11 41.00 -13.34
N GLY A 24 13.10 40.69 -12.50
CA GLY A 24 14.33 41.49 -12.30
C GLY A 24 15.51 40.98 -13.13
N PRO A 25 16.54 41.80 -13.37
CA PRO A 25 17.38 41.72 -14.57
C PRO A 25 18.54 40.73 -14.50
N ARG A 26 18.83 40.15 -15.67
CA ARG A 26 19.92 39.22 -15.96
C ARG A 26 21.29 39.91 -15.83
N HIS A 27 22.10 39.45 -14.88
CA HIS A 27 23.53 39.77 -14.86
C HIS A 27 24.28 38.92 -15.88
N ARG A 28 24.84 39.60 -16.89
CA ARG A 28 25.93 39.12 -17.76
C ARG A 28 27.14 38.75 -16.90
N TYR A 29 27.64 37.53 -17.07
CA TYR A 29 29.04 37.23 -16.77
C TYR A 29 29.84 37.32 -18.06
N ASP A 30 30.72 38.31 -18.11
CA ASP A 30 31.74 38.45 -19.13
C ASP A 30 32.85 37.40 -18.91
N ALA A 31 33.28 36.82 -20.03
CA ALA A 31 34.45 36.00 -20.16
C ALA A 31 35.72 36.80 -19.85
N GLN A 32 36.75 36.16 -19.28
CA GLN A 32 38.14 36.39 -19.69
C GLN A 32 39.14 35.34 -19.17
N ARG A 33 39.92 34.84 -20.14
CA ARG A 33 41.35 34.47 -20.13
C ARG A 33 41.81 33.14 -19.51
N HIS A 34 42.21 32.27 -20.44
CA HIS A 34 43.27 31.26 -20.33
C HIS A 34 44.60 31.82 -19.79
N PRO A 35 45.44 30.94 -19.23
CA PRO A 35 46.75 30.74 -19.87
C PRO A 35 47.08 29.27 -20.18
N SER A 36 47.92 29.16 -21.19
CA SER A 36 48.43 27.98 -21.88
C SER A 36 49.32 27.08 -21.02
N GLY A 37 49.35 25.80 -21.42
CA GLY A 37 50.57 25.00 -21.39
C GLY A 37 50.55 23.82 -20.43
N MET A 38 50.25 22.62 -20.93
CA MET A 38 51.14 21.46 -20.79
C MET A 38 50.70 20.34 -21.73
N THR A 39 51.64 19.94 -22.57
CA THR A 39 51.62 18.85 -23.53
C THR A 39 51.65 17.50 -22.83
N GLY A 40 50.67 16.64 -23.10
CA GLY A 40 50.67 15.22 -22.73
C GLY A 40 49.80 14.44 -23.71
N GLY A 41 50.43 13.54 -24.48
CA GLY A 41 49.82 12.83 -25.59
C GLY A 41 48.74 11.83 -25.17
N TYR A 42 47.65 11.81 -25.95
CA TYR A 42 46.62 10.77 -25.90
C TYR A 42 46.65 9.95 -27.20
N PRO A 43 46.43 8.62 -27.12
CA PRO A 43 46.41 7.75 -28.29
C PRO A 43 45.21 8.03 -29.19
N THR A 44 45.46 8.01 -30.50
CA THR A 44 44.49 8.16 -31.58
C THR A 44 43.39 7.08 -31.50
N TYR A 45 42.17 7.49 -31.19
CA TYR A 45 40.96 6.72 -31.48
C TYR A 45 40.56 6.93 -32.94
N GLN A 46 40.49 5.85 -33.70
CA GLN A 46 39.92 5.84 -35.05
C GLN A 46 38.42 6.16 -34.98
N SER A 47 38.02 7.15 -35.77
CA SER A 47 36.64 7.60 -35.93
C SER A 47 35.90 6.66 -36.89
N PRO A 48 34.78 6.02 -36.51
CA PRO A 48 33.93 5.29 -37.44
C PRO A 48 32.91 6.26 -38.04
N ALA A 49 33.33 7.01 -39.03
CA ALA A 49 32.44 7.79 -39.89
C ALA A 49 32.55 7.20 -41.30
N ASP A 50 31.76 6.16 -41.57
CA ASP A 50 31.33 5.70 -42.91
C ASP A 50 30.46 4.44 -42.80
N GLN A 51 29.32 4.55 -42.10
CA GLN A 51 28.22 3.60 -42.26
C GLN A 51 27.00 4.33 -42.81
N PRO A 52 26.49 3.96 -43.99
CA PRO A 52 25.23 4.50 -44.50
C PRO A 52 24.06 4.06 -43.59
N PRO A 53 23.01 4.89 -43.43
CA PRO A 53 21.89 4.55 -42.56
C PRO A 53 21.11 3.35 -43.13
N THR A 54 21.08 2.26 -42.38
CA THR A 54 20.17 1.14 -42.62
C THR A 54 18.73 1.59 -42.38
N ALA A 55 17.86 1.37 -43.37
CA ALA A 55 16.44 1.68 -43.29
C ALA A 55 15.77 0.98 -42.08
N PRO A 56 14.79 1.61 -41.42
CA PRO A 56 14.07 0.99 -40.32
C PRO A 56 13.25 -0.21 -40.82
N PRO A 57 13.12 -1.29 -40.02
CA PRO A 57 12.29 -2.43 -40.39
C PRO A 57 10.81 -2.02 -40.49
N THR A 58 10.21 -2.36 -41.62
CA THR A 58 8.78 -2.23 -41.88
C THR A 58 7.99 -3.10 -40.91
N ALA A 59 7.14 -2.49 -40.09
CA ALA A 59 6.21 -3.21 -39.23
C ALA A 59 5.20 -4.01 -40.07
N PRO A 60 4.83 -5.25 -39.68
CA PRO A 60 3.77 -5.99 -40.34
C PRO A 60 2.40 -5.31 -40.11
N PRO A 61 1.48 -5.41 -41.07
CA PRO A 61 0.16 -4.80 -40.96
C PRO A 61 -0.67 -5.44 -39.85
N TYR A 62 -1.17 -4.62 -38.93
CA TYR A 62 -2.17 -4.99 -37.93
C TYR A 62 -3.50 -5.33 -38.63
N ALA A 63 -3.98 -6.55 -38.44
CA ALA A 63 -5.33 -6.93 -38.80
C ALA A 63 -6.31 -6.25 -37.83
N ALA A 64 -7.14 -5.35 -38.36
CA ALA A 64 -8.26 -4.76 -37.63
C ALA A 64 -9.36 -5.83 -37.46
N GLY A 65 -9.33 -6.52 -36.31
CA GLY A 65 -10.42 -7.36 -35.85
C GLY A 65 -11.46 -6.52 -35.12
N ALA A 66 -12.68 -6.48 -35.66
CA ALA A 66 -13.84 -5.87 -35.04
C ALA A 66 -14.21 -6.61 -33.75
N TYR A 67 -14.22 -5.92 -32.62
CA TYR A 67 -14.81 -6.42 -31.38
C TYR A 67 -16.20 -5.84 -31.21
N ALA A 68 -17.18 -6.73 -31.26
CA ALA A 68 -18.56 -6.48 -30.93
C ALA A 68 -18.67 -6.03 -29.46
N SER A 69 -19.48 -5.00 -29.24
CA SER A 69 -19.92 -4.51 -27.95
C SER A 69 -20.75 -5.57 -27.22
N GLY A 70 -20.11 -6.32 -26.31
CA GLY A 70 -20.79 -7.13 -25.30
C GLY A 70 -20.84 -6.35 -23.99
N GLY A 71 -22.05 -6.07 -23.50
CA GLY A 71 -22.28 -5.37 -22.25
C GLY A 71 -21.77 -6.15 -21.04
N TYR A 72 -21.15 -5.44 -20.11
CA TYR A 72 -20.80 -5.96 -18.78
C TYR A 72 -21.99 -5.82 -17.83
N PRO A 73 -22.28 -6.82 -16.98
CA PRO A 73 -23.23 -6.65 -15.89
C PRO A 73 -22.62 -5.77 -14.78
N ALA A 74 -23.45 -4.89 -14.23
CA ALA A 74 -23.13 -4.10 -13.06
C ALA A 74 -22.91 -5.03 -11.84
N TYR A 75 -21.68 -5.08 -11.34
CA TYR A 75 -21.40 -5.73 -10.06
C TYR A 75 -21.65 -4.77 -8.91
N GLY A 76 -22.46 -5.27 -7.98
CA GLY A 76 -23.02 -4.53 -6.86
C GLY A 76 -22.00 -4.11 -5.81
N SER A 77 -22.37 -3.02 -5.15
CA SER A 77 -21.76 -2.44 -3.97
C SER A 77 -21.41 -3.50 -2.92
N GLY A 78 -20.12 -3.60 -2.59
CA GLY A 78 -19.66 -4.29 -1.39
C GLY A 78 -20.15 -3.58 -0.11
N PRO A 79 -20.23 -4.29 1.02
CA PRO A 79 -20.86 -3.79 2.23
C PRO A 79 -20.10 -2.59 2.81
N GLY A 80 -20.78 -1.46 2.87
CA GLY A 80 -20.34 -0.27 3.59
C GLY A 80 -20.40 -0.52 5.08
N TYR A 81 -19.25 -0.50 5.75
CA TYR A 81 -19.18 -0.39 7.20
C TYR A 81 -19.40 1.08 7.56
N GLY A 82 -20.67 1.43 7.77
CA GLY A 82 -21.09 2.74 8.24
C GLY A 82 -20.65 2.97 9.68
N THR A 83 -19.92 4.06 9.89
CA THR A 83 -19.78 4.74 11.18
C THR A 83 -21.12 5.36 11.56
N GLY A 84 -21.88 4.70 12.44
CA GLY A 84 -23.10 5.24 13.04
C GLY A 84 -22.79 6.07 14.30
N PRO A 85 -23.47 7.21 14.52
CA PRO A 85 -23.27 8.07 15.67
C PRO A 85 -24.03 7.58 16.91
N GLY A 86 -23.47 7.88 18.08
CA GLY A 86 -24.05 7.56 19.39
C GLY A 86 -25.10 8.56 19.86
N TYR A 87 -26.01 8.04 20.69
CA TYR A 87 -26.84 8.73 21.69
C TYR A 87 -27.00 7.70 22.82
N GLY A 88 -26.82 7.99 24.12
CA GLY A 88 -27.34 9.11 24.88
C GLY A 88 -28.41 8.53 25.84
N ALA A 89 -28.10 8.51 27.14
CA ALA A 89 -28.88 7.86 28.20
C ALA A 89 -30.10 8.68 28.69
N GLY A 90 -31.03 7.96 29.34
CA GLY A 90 -32.22 8.45 30.05
C GLY A 90 -33.50 7.91 29.40
N GLY A 91 -34.51 7.36 30.07
CA GLY A 91 -34.91 7.23 31.46
C GLY A 91 -36.43 6.99 31.45
N GLN A 92 -36.94 6.25 32.44
CA GLN A 92 -38.36 6.04 32.81
C GLN A 92 -39.24 5.10 31.96
N GLU A 93 -39.78 4.08 32.66
CA GLU A 93 -41.02 3.36 32.34
C GLU A 93 -42.22 4.32 32.34
N PRO A 94 -43.32 4.02 31.62
CA PRO A 94 -44.39 3.25 32.27
C PRO A 94 -45.16 2.25 31.37
N VAL A 95 -45.62 1.18 32.02
CA VAL A 95 -46.97 0.56 31.98
C VAL A 95 -47.84 0.75 30.71
N GLY A 96 -48.15 -0.39 30.08
CA GLY A 96 -49.54 -0.77 29.76
C GLY A 96 -50.10 -0.45 28.37
N GLY A 97 -50.76 -1.45 27.78
CA GLY A 97 -51.77 -1.26 26.73
C GLY A 97 -51.46 -2.01 25.43
N GLY A 98 -52.18 -3.12 25.21
CA GLY A 98 -52.12 -3.88 23.96
C GLY A 98 -52.92 -3.23 22.82
N TYR A 99 -52.56 -3.54 21.58
CA TYR A 99 -53.39 -3.43 20.38
C TYR A 99 -52.96 -4.53 19.39
N VAL A 100 -53.87 -5.43 19.01
CA VAL A 100 -54.69 -5.43 17.79
C VAL A 100 -53.91 -5.77 16.51
N SER A 101 -54.30 -6.92 15.97
CA SER A 101 -53.92 -7.55 14.70
C SER A 101 -54.28 -6.68 13.48
N GLY A 102 -53.29 -6.42 12.62
CA GLY A 102 -53.46 -6.12 11.19
C GLY A 102 -52.58 -7.11 10.43
N GLY A 103 -53.01 -7.80 9.38
CA GLY A 103 -53.77 -7.32 8.23
C GLY A 103 -52.82 -7.33 7.03
N TYR A 104 -52.55 -8.51 6.47
CA TYR A 104 -51.73 -8.66 5.27
C TYR A 104 -52.61 -8.52 4.01
N PRO A 105 -52.19 -7.75 2.98
CA PRO A 105 -52.91 -7.69 1.72
C PRO A 105 -52.63 -8.94 0.86
N ALA A 106 -53.71 -9.46 0.28
CA ALA A 106 -53.72 -10.57 -0.66
C ALA A 106 -53.22 -10.15 -2.04
N TYR A 107 -52.44 -11.03 -2.68
CA TYR A 107 -52.18 -11.00 -4.13
C TYR A 107 -52.85 -12.21 -4.80
N PRO A 108 -53.37 -12.04 -6.03
CA PRO A 108 -54.27 -13.00 -6.66
C PRO A 108 -53.55 -14.17 -7.33
N ALA A 109 -54.30 -15.26 -7.42
CA ALA A 109 -53.98 -16.54 -8.01
C ALA A 109 -53.75 -16.46 -9.53
N GLY A 110 -52.78 -17.24 -10.02
CA GLY A 110 -52.61 -17.63 -11.41
C GLY A 110 -52.30 -19.13 -11.48
N ASP A 111 -53.06 -19.83 -12.31
CA ASP A 111 -53.17 -21.29 -12.46
C ASP A 111 -51.91 -22.03 -12.97
N PRO A 112 -51.87 -23.37 -12.81
CA PRO A 112 -50.71 -24.19 -13.11
C PRO A 112 -50.75 -24.80 -14.53
N ALA A 113 -49.60 -24.87 -15.18
CA ALA A 113 -49.38 -25.77 -16.32
C ALA A 113 -48.01 -26.45 -16.16
N GLY A 114 -48.04 -27.68 -15.65
CA GLY A 114 -46.89 -28.57 -15.58
C GLY A 114 -46.59 -29.17 -16.94
N GLY A 115 -45.33 -29.07 -17.36
CA GLY A 115 -44.75 -29.80 -18.47
C GLY A 115 -43.36 -30.26 -18.09
N THR A 116 -43.18 -31.56 -17.92
CA THR A 116 -41.90 -32.24 -17.71
C THR A 116 -41.12 -32.32 -19.02
N PRO A 117 -39.79 -32.10 -19.04
CA PRO A 117 -38.94 -32.59 -20.10
C PRO A 117 -38.29 -33.92 -19.71
N THR A 118 -38.56 -34.89 -20.56
CA THR A 118 -37.97 -36.22 -20.67
C THR A 118 -36.47 -36.16 -20.96
N GLY A 119 -35.73 -37.03 -20.28
CA GLY A 119 -34.33 -37.30 -20.57
C GLY A 119 -34.13 -38.01 -21.90
N SER A 120 -33.02 -37.69 -22.56
CA SER A 120 -32.44 -38.54 -23.60
C SER A 120 -30.92 -38.56 -23.43
N ASN A 121 -30.44 -39.79 -23.31
CA ASN A 121 -29.07 -40.23 -23.12
C ASN A 121 -28.50 -40.57 -24.51
N PRO A 122 -27.28 -40.16 -24.87
CA PRO A 122 -26.54 -40.87 -25.92
C PRO A 122 -25.39 -41.69 -25.35
N GLN A 123 -25.41 -42.93 -25.81
CA GLN A 123 -24.54 -44.04 -25.48
C GLN A 123 -23.25 -44.01 -26.31
N TYR A 124 -22.19 -44.55 -25.68
CA TYR A 124 -20.86 -44.98 -26.12
C TYR A 124 -20.54 -45.27 -27.62
N GLY A 125 -19.25 -45.05 -27.93
CA GLY A 125 -18.46 -45.64 -29.04
C GLY A 125 -17.80 -44.54 -29.89
N SER A 126 -16.50 -44.47 -30.20
CA SER A 126 -15.43 -45.47 -30.28
C SER A 126 -14.08 -44.72 -30.42
N THR A 127 -12.99 -45.27 -29.88
CA THR A 127 -11.60 -44.92 -30.24
C THR A 127 -11.24 -45.52 -31.60
N PRO A 128 -10.33 -44.91 -32.40
CA PRO A 128 -8.94 -45.38 -32.39
C PRO A 128 -7.82 -44.37 -32.75
N GLN A 129 -6.61 -44.74 -32.30
CA GLN A 129 -5.29 -44.60 -32.95
C GLN A 129 -4.56 -43.25 -33.07
N TYR A 130 -3.60 -43.09 -32.16
CA TYR A 130 -2.16 -42.85 -32.38
C TYR A 130 -1.71 -42.31 -33.75
N GLY A 131 -1.23 -41.06 -33.71
CA GLY A 131 -0.36 -40.45 -34.71
C GLY A 131 0.81 -39.75 -34.01
N SER A 132 2.01 -40.20 -34.37
CA SER A 132 3.33 -39.79 -33.88
C SER A 132 3.64 -38.31 -34.10
N THR A 133 4.17 -37.63 -33.07
CA THR A 133 4.80 -36.30 -33.19
C THR A 133 6.32 -36.42 -33.04
N PRO A 134 7.14 -35.75 -33.88
CA PRO A 134 8.60 -35.88 -33.83
C PRO A 134 9.20 -35.20 -32.60
N GLY A 135 10.17 -35.87 -31.99
CA GLY A 135 10.89 -35.40 -30.82
C GLY A 135 11.75 -34.16 -31.10
N TYR A 136 11.58 -33.15 -30.26
CA TYR A 136 12.60 -32.14 -29.99
C TYR A 136 13.28 -32.52 -28.67
N GLY A 137 14.54 -32.92 -28.77
CA GLY A 137 15.40 -33.19 -27.63
C GLY A 137 15.73 -31.90 -26.91
N TRP A 138 15.19 -31.73 -25.72
CA TRP A 138 15.73 -30.82 -24.71
C TRP A 138 16.70 -31.64 -23.85
N ALA A 139 17.94 -31.16 -23.78
CA ALA A 139 18.96 -31.73 -22.92
C ALA A 139 18.49 -31.63 -21.46
N ALA A 140 18.45 -32.76 -20.77
CA ALA A 140 18.20 -32.83 -19.34
C ALA A 140 19.38 -32.19 -18.60
N ALA A 141 19.27 -30.90 -18.26
CA ALA A 141 20.02 -30.35 -17.15
C ALA A 141 19.49 -31.04 -15.90
N THR A 142 20.34 -31.85 -15.28
CA THR A 142 20.05 -32.54 -14.02
C THR A 142 20.04 -31.49 -12.92
N GLU A 143 18.92 -30.78 -12.73
CA GLU A 143 18.68 -30.02 -11.52
C GLU A 143 18.54 -31.04 -10.39
N GLN A 144 19.63 -31.23 -9.66
CA GLN A 144 19.61 -31.87 -8.35
C GLN A 144 18.72 -31.00 -7.46
N TYR A 145 17.47 -31.42 -7.30
CA TYR A 145 16.59 -30.93 -6.25
C TYR A 145 17.31 -31.13 -4.92
N ALA A 146 17.89 -30.05 -4.39
CA ALA A 146 18.28 -29.99 -3.01
C ALA A 146 16.99 -30.21 -2.21
N VAL A 147 16.89 -31.38 -1.58
CA VAL A 147 15.85 -31.65 -0.59
C VAL A 147 16.08 -30.62 0.51
N GLU A 148 15.28 -29.55 0.53
CA GLU A 148 15.23 -28.60 1.63
C GLU A 148 14.97 -29.43 2.89
N GLN A 149 15.99 -29.52 3.76
CA GLN A 149 15.79 -30.14 5.07
C GLN A 149 14.65 -29.37 5.76
N PRO A 150 13.68 -30.06 6.38
CA PRO A 150 12.67 -29.40 7.19
C PRO A 150 13.39 -28.56 8.23
N VAL A 151 13.38 -27.23 8.06
CA VAL A 151 13.89 -26.32 9.07
C VAL A 151 12.99 -26.54 10.28
N GLU A 152 13.57 -27.14 11.32
CA GLU A 152 12.87 -27.34 12.59
C GLU A 152 12.32 -25.97 13.03
N PRO A 153 10.99 -25.82 13.18
CA PRO A 153 10.40 -24.53 13.47
C PRO A 153 11.02 -24.02 14.76
N ALA A 154 11.59 -22.81 14.71
CA ALA A 154 12.13 -22.15 15.88
C ALA A 154 11.11 -22.25 17.03
N PRO A 155 11.55 -22.59 18.26
CA PRO A 155 10.64 -22.77 19.38
C PRO A 155 9.77 -21.52 19.51
N ALA A 156 8.45 -21.73 19.53
CA ALA A 156 7.51 -20.63 19.69
C ALA A 156 7.91 -19.83 20.95
N PRO A 157 7.96 -18.49 20.85
CA PRO A 157 8.30 -17.66 22.01
C PRO A 157 7.37 -18.05 23.17
N THR A 158 7.96 -18.37 24.31
CA THR A 158 7.20 -18.67 25.52
C THR A 158 6.32 -17.48 25.86
N ARG A 159 5.01 -17.70 26.07
CA ARG A 159 3.99 -16.68 26.41
C ARG A 159 4.44 -15.70 27.51
N GLU A 160 5.35 -16.12 28.37
CA GLU A 160 5.96 -15.33 29.45
C GLU A 160 6.84 -14.17 28.99
N GLN A 161 7.42 -14.19 27.77
CA GLN A 161 8.21 -13.07 27.24
C GLN A 161 7.33 -11.93 26.74
N VAL A 162 6.15 -12.24 26.19
CA VAL A 162 5.19 -11.26 25.66
C VAL A 162 4.41 -10.55 26.79
N THR A 163 4.30 -11.15 27.97
CA THR A 163 3.40 -10.68 29.04
C THR A 163 3.99 -9.67 30.01
N ARG A 164 5.32 -9.50 30.11
CA ARG A 164 5.94 -8.72 31.21
C ARG A 164 5.81 -7.20 31.12
N SER A 165 5.35 -6.64 30.00
CA SER A 165 4.99 -5.22 29.86
C SER A 165 3.96 -5.03 28.74
N HIS A 166 2.89 -5.82 28.76
CA HIS A 166 1.81 -5.69 27.79
C HIS A 166 0.99 -4.43 28.06
N ASP A 167 1.12 -3.42 27.22
CA ASP A 167 0.22 -2.26 27.18
C ASP A 167 -0.90 -2.53 26.15
N PRO A 168 -2.15 -2.78 26.59
CA PRO A 168 -3.27 -3.06 25.69
C PRO A 168 -3.53 -1.93 24.69
N ALA A 169 -3.34 -0.67 25.08
CA ALA A 169 -3.58 0.48 24.20
C ALA A 169 -2.52 0.55 23.09
N ALA A 170 -1.26 0.25 23.42
CA ALA A 170 -0.19 0.14 22.43
C ALA A 170 -0.43 -1.03 21.47
N ALA A 171 -0.85 -2.19 21.99
CA ALA A 171 -1.19 -3.36 21.16
C ALA A 171 -2.39 -3.09 20.24
N GLU A 172 -3.45 -2.43 20.73
CA GLU A 172 -4.60 -1.99 19.93
C GLU A 172 -4.15 -1.06 18.79
N LEU A 173 -3.28 -0.08 19.08
CA LEU A 173 -2.73 0.84 18.08
C LEU A 173 -1.89 0.09 17.02
N ARG A 174 -0.99 -0.81 17.43
CA ARG A 174 -0.22 -1.64 16.48
C ARG A 174 -1.12 -2.51 15.60
N SER A 175 -2.20 -3.05 16.17
CA SER A 175 -3.23 -3.79 15.42
C SER A 175 -3.95 -2.91 14.39
N GLN A 176 -4.29 -1.67 14.75
CA GLN A 176 -4.83 -0.68 13.82
C GLN A 176 -3.84 -0.37 12.68
N VAL A 177 -2.54 -0.29 12.97
CA VAL A 177 -1.48 -0.09 11.95
C VAL A 177 -1.51 -1.22 10.94
N VAL A 178 -1.55 -2.49 11.38
CA VAL A 178 -1.63 -3.64 10.46
C VAL A 178 -2.86 -3.56 9.55
N ARG A 179 -4.04 -3.27 10.11
CA ARG A 179 -5.27 -3.13 9.33
C ARG A 179 -5.15 -2.00 8.29
N ARG A 180 -4.57 -0.87 8.69
CA ARG A 180 -4.40 0.29 7.82
C ARG A 180 -3.40 0.04 6.70
N ILE A 181 -2.23 -0.53 6.99
CA ILE A 181 -1.21 -0.82 5.96
C ILE A 181 -1.69 -1.89 5.00
N ARG A 182 -2.50 -2.86 5.46
CA ARG A 182 -3.17 -3.85 4.60
C ARG A 182 -4.10 -3.17 3.60
N PHE A 183 -4.97 -2.29 4.07
CA PHE A 183 -5.89 -1.55 3.21
C PHE A 183 -5.14 -0.63 2.24
N MET A 184 -4.11 0.07 2.73
CA MET A 184 -3.24 0.91 1.91
C MET A 184 -2.57 0.11 0.80
N ASN A 185 -2.01 -1.05 1.10
CA ASN A 185 -1.34 -1.90 0.11
C ASN A 185 -2.30 -2.39 -0.97
N PHE A 186 -3.51 -2.76 -0.58
CA PHE A 186 -4.55 -3.13 -1.54
C PHE A 186 -4.88 -1.97 -2.48
N ARG A 187 -5.16 -0.76 -1.95
CA ARG A 187 -5.44 0.42 -2.77
C ARG A 187 -4.27 0.85 -3.65
N HIS A 188 -3.05 0.78 -3.11
CA HIS A 188 -1.83 1.04 -3.87
C HIS A 188 -1.72 0.09 -5.07
N THR A 189 -1.99 -1.20 -4.84
CA THR A 189 -2.00 -2.21 -5.89
C THR A 189 -3.05 -1.92 -6.97
N GLU A 190 -4.28 -1.59 -6.58
CA GLU A 190 -5.35 -1.23 -7.52
C GLU A 190 -4.94 -0.04 -8.39
N HIS A 191 -4.48 1.05 -7.77
CA HIS A 191 -4.07 2.25 -8.49
C HIS A 191 -2.87 2.02 -9.41
N ALA A 192 -1.86 1.27 -8.94
CA ALA A 192 -0.70 0.93 -9.76
C ALA A 192 -1.08 0.04 -10.94
N TRP A 193 -2.01 -0.90 -10.74
CA TRP A 193 -2.53 -1.74 -11.81
C TRP A 193 -3.30 -0.93 -12.85
N GLU A 194 -4.27 -0.12 -12.43
CA GLU A 194 -5.10 0.69 -13.32
C GLU A 194 -4.28 1.65 -14.19
N ARG A 195 -3.25 2.27 -13.61
CA ARG A 195 -2.43 3.29 -14.26
C ARG A 195 -1.18 2.76 -14.95
N ARG A 196 -0.94 1.45 -14.96
CA ARG A 196 0.31 0.83 -15.43
C ARG A 196 0.74 1.21 -16.87
N TYR A 197 -0.19 1.62 -17.72
CA TYR A 197 0.07 2.05 -19.10
C TYR A 197 -0.08 3.56 -19.34
N ARG A 198 -0.64 4.30 -18.38
CA ARG A 198 -0.94 5.73 -18.51
C ARG A 198 -0.68 6.40 -17.17
N ASP A 199 0.50 7.02 -17.09
CA ASP A 199 1.02 7.65 -15.88
C ASP A 199 1.24 6.65 -14.72
N PRO A 200 2.22 5.74 -14.90
CA PRO A 200 2.42 4.60 -14.00
C PRO A 200 2.78 5.06 -12.58
N ILE A 201 2.18 4.39 -11.59
CA ILE A 201 2.57 4.53 -10.18
C ILE A 201 3.81 3.66 -9.91
N GLY A 202 4.72 4.20 -9.11
CA GLY A 202 5.94 3.53 -8.68
C GLY A 202 5.67 2.31 -7.80
N PRO A 203 6.69 1.49 -7.54
CA PRO A 203 6.52 0.26 -6.76
C PRO A 203 6.29 0.50 -5.27
N HIS A 204 6.55 1.70 -4.75
CA HIS A 204 6.52 1.99 -3.32
C HIS A 204 5.55 3.14 -2.99
N ALA A 205 4.97 3.08 -1.81
CA ALA A 205 4.11 4.10 -1.20
C ALA A 205 4.47 4.25 0.28
N LEU A 206 4.34 5.46 0.82
CA LEU A 206 4.61 5.76 2.23
C LEU A 206 3.34 6.17 2.98
N ALA A 207 3.29 5.86 4.26
CA ALA A 207 2.33 6.40 5.20
C ALA A 207 3.03 6.88 6.47
N PHE A 208 2.84 8.15 6.80
CA PHE A 208 3.14 8.69 8.13
C PHE A 208 1.94 8.40 9.03
N LEU A 209 2.20 7.77 10.16
CA LEU A 209 1.20 7.25 11.08
C LEU A 209 1.05 8.23 12.25
N TYR A 210 -0.19 8.56 12.58
CA TYR A 210 -0.53 9.44 13.68
C TYR A 210 -1.54 8.76 14.59
N SER A 211 -1.42 9.00 15.88
CA SER A 211 -2.40 8.60 16.87
C SER A 211 -3.20 9.83 17.30
N GLU A 212 -4.51 9.69 17.31
CA GLU A 212 -5.43 10.68 17.82
C GLU A 212 -6.09 10.15 19.11
N PRO A 213 -6.04 10.89 20.23
CA PRO A 213 -6.75 10.50 21.45
C PRO A 213 -8.24 10.34 21.18
N ALA A 214 -8.77 9.14 21.40
CA ALA A 214 -10.19 8.86 21.31
C ALA A 214 -10.86 8.96 22.70
N ARG A 215 -12.14 9.33 22.72
CA ARG A 215 -12.91 9.38 23.97
C ARG A 215 -13.16 7.95 24.46
N GLY A 216 -12.83 7.67 25.72
CA GLY A 216 -13.09 6.37 26.36
C GLY A 216 -12.31 6.15 27.65
N LYS A 217 -12.75 5.17 28.46
CA LYS A 217 -11.97 4.58 29.56
C LYS A 217 -11.96 3.06 29.36
N PRO A 218 -10.79 2.40 29.25
CA PRO A 218 -9.43 2.97 29.25
C PRO A 218 -9.17 3.91 28.06
N PRO A 219 -8.11 4.75 28.10
CA PRO A 219 -7.74 5.62 26.98
C PRO A 219 -7.61 4.81 25.69
N ARG A 220 -8.31 5.25 24.64
CA ARG A 220 -8.25 4.65 23.32
C ARG A 220 -7.57 5.60 22.36
N TYR A 221 -6.96 5.04 21.32
CA TYR A 221 -6.32 5.80 20.27
C TYR A 221 -6.93 5.43 18.94
N THR A 222 -7.11 6.41 18.06
CA THR A 222 -7.53 6.19 16.68
C THR A 222 -6.35 6.48 15.78
N LEU A 223 -5.99 5.51 14.94
CA LEU A 223 -4.96 5.69 13.94
C LEU A 223 -5.44 6.59 12.79
N ARG A 224 -4.63 7.59 12.47
CA ARG A 224 -4.75 8.47 11.31
C ARG A 224 -3.52 8.35 10.43
N THR A 225 -3.67 8.63 9.14
CA THR A 225 -2.53 8.55 8.20
C THR A 225 -2.41 9.74 7.29
N ALA A 226 -1.16 10.07 6.95
CA ALA A 226 -0.81 10.92 5.83
C ALA A 226 0.01 10.09 4.83
N THR A 227 -0.53 9.88 3.62
CA THR A 227 0.00 8.94 2.63
C THR A 227 0.63 9.65 1.44
N ARG A 228 1.75 9.12 0.95
CA ARG A 228 2.43 9.57 -0.27
C ARG A 228 2.48 8.43 -1.29
N LEU A 229 2.02 8.70 -2.50
CA LEU A 229 2.19 7.85 -3.68
C LEU A 229 3.23 8.47 -4.61
N PHE A 230 4.00 7.63 -5.29
CA PHE A 230 5.03 8.10 -6.19
C PHE A 230 4.67 7.72 -7.62
N LEU A 231 4.94 8.61 -8.57
CA LEU A 231 4.93 8.23 -9.99
C LEU A 231 6.16 7.36 -10.26
N ALA A 232 6.06 6.43 -11.19
CA ALA A 232 7.17 5.54 -11.52
C ALA A 232 8.31 6.32 -12.18
N GLY A 233 9.52 6.06 -11.71
CA GLY A 233 10.74 6.73 -12.14
C GLY A 233 11.95 6.12 -11.44
N PRO A 234 13.16 6.31 -11.99
CA PRO A 234 14.40 5.73 -11.44
C PRO A 234 14.67 6.13 -9.99
N GLU A 235 14.13 7.26 -9.53
CA GLU A 235 14.21 7.75 -8.16
C GLU A 235 13.41 6.93 -7.15
N VAL A 236 12.36 6.22 -7.60
CA VAL A 236 11.45 5.45 -6.73
C VAL A 236 11.48 3.95 -7.01
N ASP A 237 12.31 3.47 -7.94
CA ASP A 237 12.42 2.03 -8.21
C ASP A 237 13.04 1.29 -7.01
N GLY A 238 14.04 1.88 -6.35
CA GLY A 238 14.73 1.26 -5.21
C GLY A 238 14.25 1.80 -3.87
N LEU A 239 13.58 0.96 -3.06
CA LEU A 239 13.07 1.36 -1.75
C LEU A 239 14.15 1.89 -0.78
N PRO A 240 15.32 1.25 -0.60
CA PRO A 240 16.35 1.77 0.30
C PRO A 240 16.82 3.18 -0.08
N ARG A 241 17.04 3.43 -1.38
CA ARG A 241 17.43 4.74 -1.90
C ARG A 241 16.32 5.77 -1.70
N LEU A 242 15.07 5.41 -1.99
CA LEU A 242 13.92 6.27 -1.76
C LEU A 242 13.83 6.70 -0.29
N LEU A 243 13.97 5.77 0.66
CA LEU A 243 13.94 6.07 2.10
C LEU A 243 15.08 7.02 2.49
N GLN A 244 16.28 6.81 1.97
CA GLN A 244 17.43 7.69 2.21
C GLN A 244 17.19 9.10 1.64
N ASP A 245 16.66 9.21 0.43
CA ASP A 245 16.37 10.51 -0.19
C ASP A 245 15.26 11.26 0.58
N MET A 246 14.25 10.55 1.07
CA MET A 246 13.24 11.11 1.97
C MET A 246 13.86 11.58 3.29
N ALA A 247 14.74 10.79 3.92
CA ALA A 247 15.44 11.19 5.14
C ALA A 247 16.25 12.47 4.93
N ARG A 248 16.98 12.59 3.79
CA ARG A 248 17.69 13.82 3.41
C ARG A 248 16.76 15.03 3.23
N VAL A 249 15.56 14.84 2.67
CA VAL A 249 14.57 15.91 2.53
C VAL A 249 14.13 16.41 3.91
N VAL A 250 13.85 15.49 4.83
CA VAL A 250 13.46 15.81 6.22
C VAL A 250 14.62 16.47 6.98
N ALA A 251 15.84 15.97 6.85
CA ALA A 251 17.01 16.48 7.57
C ALA A 251 17.39 17.92 7.17
N ARG A 252 16.97 18.40 5.99
CA ARG A 252 17.16 19.81 5.57
C ARG A 252 16.20 20.79 6.25
N GLN A 253 15.24 20.29 7.03
CA GLN A 253 14.23 21.08 7.71
C GLN A 253 14.70 21.47 9.10
N GLN A 254 14.09 22.49 9.70
CA GLN A 254 14.46 22.87 11.06
C GLN A 254 14.14 21.75 12.06
N PRO A 255 15.11 21.31 12.89
CA PRO A 255 14.87 20.27 13.90
C PRO A 255 13.73 20.64 14.85
N GLY A 256 12.85 19.68 15.14
CA GLY A 256 11.79 19.81 16.16
C GLY A 256 10.52 20.54 15.73
N SER A 257 10.47 21.13 14.52
CA SER A 257 9.26 21.78 13.98
C SER A 257 8.70 21.10 12.74
N TYR A 258 9.32 20.00 12.30
CA TYR A 258 8.96 19.37 11.04
C TYR A 258 7.83 18.36 11.21
N ASP A 259 6.75 18.60 10.47
CA ASP A 259 5.61 17.71 10.40
C ASP A 259 5.61 16.96 9.06
N PRO A 260 5.83 15.63 9.04
CA PRO A 260 5.95 14.90 7.79
C PRO A 260 4.64 14.83 6.98
N ARG A 261 3.51 15.35 7.51
CA ARG A 261 2.30 15.62 6.70
C ARG A 261 2.58 16.44 5.46
N VAL A 262 3.58 17.34 5.47
CA VAL A 262 3.93 18.14 4.28
C VAL A 262 4.52 17.33 3.13
N LEU A 263 4.92 16.08 3.39
CA LEU A 263 5.39 15.15 2.37
C LEU A 263 4.25 14.31 1.79
N ALA A 264 3.08 14.28 2.41
CA ALA A 264 1.99 13.44 1.96
C ALA A 264 1.20 14.12 0.82
N ASP A 265 0.71 13.32 -0.13
CA ASP A 265 -0.20 13.80 -1.17
C ASP A 265 -1.65 13.79 -0.66
N ARG A 266 -1.94 12.94 0.32
CA ARG A 266 -3.24 12.84 0.98
C ARG A 266 -3.06 12.72 2.49
N THR A 267 -3.74 13.58 3.23
CA THR A 267 -3.75 13.57 4.70
C THR A 267 -5.18 13.39 5.18
N GLU A 268 -5.40 12.45 6.08
CA GLU A 268 -6.69 12.33 6.76
C GLU A 268 -6.94 13.53 7.68
N GLU A 269 -8.21 13.83 7.93
CA GLU A 269 -8.57 14.82 8.94
C GLU A 269 -8.06 14.37 10.32
N MET A 270 -7.37 15.27 11.00
CA MET A 270 -6.71 15.02 12.29
C MET A 270 -6.90 16.25 13.18
N SER A 271 -7.23 16.05 14.47
CA SER A 271 -7.21 17.15 15.43
C SER A 271 -5.79 17.64 15.73
N ALA A 272 -5.71 18.83 16.34
CA ALA A 272 -4.46 19.39 16.84
C ALA A 272 -3.79 18.54 17.94
N GLY A 273 -4.53 17.61 18.56
CA GLY A 273 -4.00 16.66 19.54
C GLY A 273 -3.42 15.38 18.94
N SER A 274 -3.42 15.24 17.60
CA SER A 274 -2.78 14.11 16.93
C SER A 274 -1.26 14.19 17.05
N PHE A 275 -0.62 13.05 17.26
CA PHE A 275 0.83 12.95 17.38
C PHE A 275 1.38 11.81 16.53
N TYR A 276 2.60 11.98 16.04
CA TYR A 276 3.28 11.01 15.19
C TYR A 276 3.61 9.73 15.97
N VAL A 277 3.31 8.57 15.40
CA VAL A 277 3.54 7.25 16.02
C VAL A 277 4.33 6.27 15.14
N GLY A 278 4.68 6.66 13.92
CA GLY A 278 5.60 5.87 13.11
C GLY A 278 5.45 6.07 11.60
N LEU A 279 6.15 5.21 10.88
CA LEU A 279 6.19 5.17 9.43
C LEU A 279 5.76 3.79 8.93
N ALA A 280 5.02 3.75 7.84
CA ALA A 280 4.77 2.54 7.09
C ALA A 280 5.11 2.70 5.62
N VAL A 281 5.44 1.57 4.99
CA VAL A 281 5.73 1.42 3.57
C VAL A 281 4.80 0.35 3.01
N SER A 282 4.20 0.61 1.85
CA SER A 282 3.65 -0.43 0.98
C SER A 282 4.55 -0.57 -0.24
N SER A 283 4.93 -1.79 -0.56
CA SER A 283 5.73 -2.14 -1.72
C SER A 283 5.05 -3.20 -2.57
N LEU A 284 5.17 -3.05 -3.88
CA LEU A 284 4.83 -4.04 -4.90
C LEU A 284 6.05 -4.83 -5.35
N ASP A 285 7.25 -4.45 -4.88
CA ASP A 285 8.42 -5.31 -4.94
C ASP A 285 8.34 -6.31 -3.79
N THR A 286 8.28 -7.58 -4.14
CA THR A 286 8.06 -8.67 -3.19
C THR A 286 9.10 -9.77 -3.42
N PRO A 287 9.19 -10.78 -2.55
CA PRO A 287 10.02 -11.96 -2.83
C PRO A 287 9.66 -12.67 -4.14
N ALA A 288 8.44 -12.49 -4.67
CA ALA A 288 8.05 -13.03 -5.97
C ALA A 288 8.67 -12.27 -7.17
N GLY A 289 9.30 -11.12 -6.89
CA GLY A 289 10.08 -10.33 -7.83
C GLY A 289 9.73 -8.84 -7.81
N PRO A 290 10.43 -8.04 -8.63
CA PRO A 290 10.15 -6.62 -8.78
C PRO A 290 8.81 -6.37 -9.49
N TRP A 291 8.13 -5.28 -9.14
CA TRP A 291 6.88 -4.83 -9.73
C TRP A 291 6.94 -4.73 -11.25
N ALA A 292 8.05 -4.18 -11.78
CA ALA A 292 8.27 -4.03 -13.21
C ALA A 292 8.14 -5.34 -13.99
N HIS A 293 8.55 -6.46 -13.37
CA HIS A 293 8.42 -7.81 -13.92
C HIS A 293 7.08 -8.46 -13.56
N LEU A 294 6.58 -8.27 -12.34
CA LEU A 294 5.31 -8.85 -11.89
C LEU A 294 4.13 -8.39 -12.73
N ARG A 295 4.05 -7.08 -13.03
CA ARG A 295 2.95 -6.49 -13.80
C ARG A 295 2.75 -7.07 -15.20
N GLN A 296 3.79 -7.71 -15.76
CA GLN A 296 3.75 -8.34 -17.08
C GLN A 296 3.22 -9.78 -17.03
N ARG A 297 3.23 -10.42 -15.84
CA ARG A 297 2.92 -11.83 -15.65
C ARG A 297 1.55 -12.08 -15.04
N VAL A 298 1.09 -11.17 -14.20
CA VAL A 298 -0.20 -11.28 -13.49
C VAL A 298 -1.38 -10.88 -14.38
N ALA A 299 -2.55 -11.48 -14.16
CA ALA A 299 -3.74 -11.27 -15.00
C ALA A 299 -4.60 -10.09 -14.51
N GLY A 300 -4.60 -9.82 -13.20
CA GLY A 300 -5.34 -8.73 -12.57
C GLY A 300 -4.63 -8.11 -11.36
N SER A 301 -5.19 -7.02 -10.85
CA SER A 301 -4.71 -6.35 -9.63
C SER A 301 -4.73 -7.26 -8.41
N ILE A 302 -5.72 -8.15 -8.33
CA ILE A 302 -5.90 -9.10 -7.23
C ILE A 302 -4.75 -10.13 -7.15
N ASP A 303 -4.08 -10.39 -8.28
CA ASP A 303 -3.02 -11.37 -8.40
C ASP A 303 -1.64 -10.78 -8.08
N VAL A 304 -1.54 -9.45 -8.01
CA VAL A 304 -0.30 -8.76 -7.66
C VAL A 304 -0.04 -8.98 -6.17
N PRO A 305 1.06 -9.60 -5.76
CA PRO A 305 1.43 -9.70 -4.35
C PRO A 305 1.86 -8.34 -3.81
N GLY A 306 1.87 -8.18 -2.49
CA GLY A 306 2.34 -6.95 -1.86
C GLY A 306 3.13 -7.23 -0.59
N ARG A 307 4.09 -6.36 -0.28
CA ARG A 307 4.82 -6.38 0.99
C ARG A 307 4.65 -5.05 1.70
N CYS A 308 4.54 -5.06 3.02
CA CYS A 308 4.47 -3.86 3.84
C CYS A 308 5.46 -3.92 4.99
N TYR A 309 5.98 -2.76 5.32
CA TYR A 309 6.83 -2.54 6.47
C TYR A 309 6.17 -1.48 7.34
N ALA A 310 6.23 -1.62 8.66
CA ALA A 310 5.93 -0.52 9.57
C ALA A 310 6.98 -0.48 10.69
N LEU A 311 7.41 0.72 11.03
CA LEU A 311 8.30 1.01 12.14
C LEU A 311 7.63 2.08 13.01
N LEU A 312 7.40 1.75 14.28
CA LEU A 312 6.75 2.65 15.22
C LEU A 312 7.76 3.37 16.12
N THR A 313 7.31 4.42 16.80
CA THR A 313 8.15 5.24 17.70
C THR A 313 8.58 4.52 18.98
N ASP A 314 7.94 3.39 19.30
CA ASP A 314 8.29 2.44 20.36
C ASP A 314 9.22 1.31 19.87
N ASP A 315 9.83 1.48 18.68
CA ASP A 315 10.70 0.52 18.00
C ASP A 315 10.02 -0.82 17.61
N THR A 316 8.68 -0.87 17.65
CA THR A 316 7.94 -2.02 17.07
C THR A 316 8.18 -2.08 15.57
N MET A 317 8.62 -3.23 15.08
CA MET A 317 8.76 -3.52 13.66
C MET A 317 7.67 -4.50 13.22
N VAL A 318 7.00 -4.20 12.11
CA VAL A 318 5.98 -5.05 11.50
C VAL A 318 6.31 -5.31 10.05
N LEU A 319 6.39 -6.59 9.68
CA LEU A 319 6.53 -7.05 8.30
C LEU A 319 5.27 -7.80 7.90
N MET A 320 4.65 -7.41 6.79
CA MET A 320 3.47 -8.07 6.27
C MET A 320 3.64 -8.45 4.81
N ASP A 321 3.32 -9.69 4.48
CA ASP A 321 3.26 -10.20 3.12
C ASP A 321 1.82 -10.54 2.74
N ARG A 322 1.36 -9.97 1.62
CA ARG A 322 0.08 -10.26 0.97
C ARG A 322 0.32 -11.13 -0.25
N GLY A 323 -0.30 -12.31 -0.26
CA GLY A 323 -0.26 -13.22 -1.41
C GLY A 323 -0.93 -12.63 -2.67
N GLY A 324 -0.48 -13.11 -3.83
CA GLY A 324 -1.21 -12.99 -5.10
C GLY A 324 -2.25 -14.10 -5.25
N GLU A 325 -2.65 -14.42 -6.49
CA GLU A 325 -3.73 -15.37 -6.80
C GLU A 325 -3.56 -16.74 -6.13
N SER A 326 -2.37 -17.34 -6.26
CA SER A 326 -2.06 -18.67 -5.73
C SER A 326 -2.13 -18.75 -4.20
N LYS A 327 -2.17 -17.60 -3.54
CA LYS A 327 -2.33 -17.44 -2.09
C LYS A 327 -3.39 -16.38 -1.79
N PHE A 328 -4.50 -16.37 -2.54
CA PHE A 328 -5.53 -15.36 -2.38
C PHE A 328 -6.07 -15.34 -0.94
N GLY A 329 -6.21 -14.14 -0.37
CA GLY A 329 -6.63 -13.95 1.02
C GLY A 329 -5.57 -14.32 2.07
N HIS A 330 -4.39 -14.81 1.67
CA HIS A 330 -3.30 -15.10 2.59
C HIS A 330 -2.55 -13.82 2.93
N PHE A 331 -2.50 -13.52 4.24
CA PHE A 331 -1.69 -12.46 4.81
C PHE A 331 -0.81 -13.07 5.89
N GLU A 332 0.49 -12.92 5.73
CA GLU A 332 1.44 -13.23 6.78
C GLU A 332 1.82 -11.92 7.46
N VAL A 333 1.65 -11.84 8.78
CA VAL A 333 2.01 -10.67 9.59
C VAL A 333 3.01 -11.11 10.64
N ARG A 334 4.17 -10.48 10.66
CA ARG A 334 5.24 -10.71 11.63
C ARG A 334 5.51 -9.42 12.39
N SER A 335 5.67 -9.49 13.70
CA SER A 335 5.86 -8.34 14.57
C SER A 335 6.85 -8.63 15.68
N THR A 336 7.68 -7.64 16.06
CA THR A 336 8.60 -7.75 17.20
C THR A 336 7.93 -7.58 18.54
N ASP A 337 6.69 -7.12 18.55
CA ASP A 337 5.91 -6.81 19.75
C ASP A 337 4.45 -7.25 19.59
N SER A 338 3.73 -7.36 20.71
CA SER A 338 2.35 -7.85 20.73
C SER A 338 1.41 -6.96 19.90
N LEU A 339 0.58 -7.62 19.07
CA LEU A 339 -0.54 -7.01 18.34
C LEU A 339 -1.91 -7.34 18.97
N ASP A 340 -1.92 -8.13 20.05
CA ASP A 340 -3.13 -8.60 20.69
C ASP A 340 -3.56 -7.63 21.79
N GLU A 341 -4.68 -6.91 21.63
CA GLU A 341 -5.21 -6.06 22.72
C GLU A 341 -5.38 -6.87 24.01
N ILE A 342 -6.00 -8.05 23.88
CA ILE A 342 -6.10 -9.08 24.91
C ILE A 342 -5.15 -10.21 24.51
N PRO A 343 -4.06 -10.48 25.27
CA PRO A 343 -3.07 -11.49 24.90
C PRO A 343 -3.71 -12.85 24.56
N GLY A 344 -3.50 -13.33 23.34
CA GLY A 344 -4.04 -14.61 22.86
C GLY A 344 -5.45 -14.56 22.26
N ASP A 345 -6.12 -13.40 22.26
CA ASP A 345 -7.37 -13.16 21.55
C ASP A 345 -7.13 -12.22 20.36
N SER A 346 -6.50 -12.77 19.32
CA SER A 346 -6.21 -11.97 18.13
C SER A 346 -7.36 -11.98 17.14
N MET A 347 -7.86 -10.79 16.82
CA MET A 347 -8.77 -10.60 15.67
C MET A 347 -8.10 -10.89 14.32
N GLN A 348 -6.77 -10.99 14.26
CA GLN A 348 -6.02 -11.24 13.02
C GLN A 348 -4.84 -12.19 13.24
N ARG A 349 -4.59 -13.13 12.33
CA ARG A 349 -3.44 -14.01 12.48
C ARG A 349 -2.13 -13.23 12.31
N TRP A 350 -1.23 -13.36 13.28
CA TRP A 350 0.13 -12.81 13.23
C TRP A 350 1.11 -13.74 13.96
N THR A 351 2.40 -13.49 13.80
CA THR A 351 3.47 -14.27 14.43
C THR A 351 4.47 -13.31 15.08
N TYR A 352 4.82 -13.58 16.33
CA TYR A 352 5.91 -12.89 16.99
C TYR A 352 7.23 -13.31 16.34
N ASP A 353 8.01 -12.32 15.90
CA ASP A 353 9.28 -12.54 15.22
C ASP A 353 10.29 -11.49 15.70
N SER A 354 11.07 -11.84 16.72
CA SER A 354 12.17 -11.01 17.21
C SER A 354 13.30 -10.88 16.18
N SER A 355 13.43 -11.82 15.25
CA SER A 355 14.52 -11.84 14.28
C SER A 355 14.43 -10.72 13.25
N LEU A 356 13.29 -10.05 13.15
CA LEU A 356 13.15 -8.79 12.40
C LEU A 356 14.17 -7.74 12.87
N ARG A 357 14.56 -7.75 14.15
CA ARG A 357 15.59 -6.86 14.72
C ARG A 357 17.01 -7.28 14.35
N ASP A 358 17.23 -8.57 14.10
CA ASP A 358 18.55 -9.12 13.80
C ASP A 358 19.06 -8.69 12.43
N MET A 359 18.17 -8.25 11.52
CA MET A 359 18.53 -7.67 10.22
C MET A 359 19.42 -8.61 9.37
N ASN A 360 19.19 -9.93 9.48
CA ASN A 360 20.03 -10.95 8.83
C ASN A 360 19.85 -11.04 7.30
N ASP A 361 18.67 -10.71 6.77
CA ASP A 361 18.46 -10.62 5.32
C ASP A 361 19.02 -9.28 4.81
N PRO A 362 20.06 -9.27 3.94
CA PRO A 362 20.70 -8.03 3.51
C PRO A 362 19.72 -7.03 2.87
N VAL A 363 18.80 -7.50 2.03
CA VAL A 363 17.85 -6.62 1.34
C VAL A 363 16.87 -5.99 2.32
N THR A 364 16.25 -6.80 3.18
CA THR A 364 15.34 -6.31 4.21
C THR A 364 16.08 -5.45 5.25
N SER A 365 17.35 -5.73 5.52
CA SER A 365 18.18 -4.94 6.46
C SER A 365 18.39 -3.51 6.00
N GLU A 366 18.65 -3.28 4.72
CA GLU A 366 18.83 -1.94 4.17
C GLU A 366 17.54 -1.13 4.22
N ILE A 367 16.41 -1.78 3.96
CA ILE A 367 15.09 -1.17 4.09
C ILE A 367 14.84 -0.75 5.54
N TRP A 368 15.09 -1.64 6.50
CA TRP A 368 14.90 -1.32 7.92
C TRP A 368 15.82 -0.18 8.38
N ARG A 369 17.09 -0.18 7.98
CA ARG A 369 18.02 0.93 8.28
C ARG A 369 17.50 2.25 7.72
N GLY A 370 17.04 2.28 6.47
CA GLY A 370 16.45 3.47 5.87
C GLY A 370 15.18 3.95 6.58
N MET A 371 14.31 3.03 7.02
CA MET A 371 13.14 3.37 7.82
C MET A 371 13.51 3.92 9.20
N ILE A 372 14.50 3.33 9.86
CA ILE A 372 15.02 3.80 11.16
C ILE A 372 15.60 5.21 11.02
N GLU A 373 16.44 5.44 10.00
CA GLU A 373 17.02 6.76 9.73
C GLU A 373 15.94 7.82 9.49
N LEU A 374 14.97 7.53 8.61
CA LEU A 374 13.86 8.45 8.33
C LEU A 374 13.00 8.70 9.59
N ASN A 375 12.63 7.66 10.32
CA ASN A 375 11.81 7.76 11.54
C ASN A 375 12.51 8.59 12.63
N ASN A 376 13.81 8.35 12.87
CA ASN A 376 14.60 9.12 13.83
C ASN A 376 14.75 10.58 13.40
N THR A 377 14.98 10.83 12.11
CA THR A 377 15.09 12.19 11.57
C THR A 377 13.78 12.96 11.76
N ILE A 378 12.62 12.32 11.52
CA ILE A 378 11.30 12.91 11.77
C ILE A 378 11.10 13.23 13.26
N MET A 379 11.50 12.31 14.14
CA MET A 379 11.41 12.51 15.59
C MET A 379 12.44 13.52 16.14
N GLY A 380 13.38 14.01 15.31
CA GLY A 380 14.48 14.85 15.75
C GLY A 380 15.47 14.13 16.68
N ARG A 381 15.50 12.80 16.69
CA ARG A 381 16.47 12.00 17.46
C ARG A 381 17.78 11.96 16.70
N SER A 382 18.88 12.32 17.35
CA SER A 382 20.20 12.17 16.75
C SER A 382 20.56 10.68 16.66
N SER A 383 21.26 10.26 15.61
CA SER A 383 21.69 8.87 15.44
C SER A 383 22.67 8.40 16.53
N ASP A 384 23.20 9.33 17.35
CA ASP A 384 24.20 9.09 18.39
C ASP A 384 23.61 8.67 19.75
N GLU A 385 22.28 8.64 19.90
CA GLU A 385 21.60 8.31 21.19
C GLU A 385 21.24 6.82 21.36
N ARG A 386 21.87 5.89 20.62
CA ARG A 386 21.58 4.44 20.72
C ARG A 386 22.72 3.61 21.28
#